data_AF-A0A4V5PM88-F1
#
_entry.id   AF-A0A4V5PM88-F1
#
_cell.length_a   1.000
_cell.length_b   1.000
_cell.length_c   1.000
_cell.angle_alpha   90.00
_cell.angle_beta   90.00
_cell.angle_gamma   90.00
#
_symmetry.space_group_name_H-M   'P 1'
#
loop_
_entity.id
_entity.type
_entity.pdbx_description
1 polymer ?
#
loop_
_entity_poly.entity_id
_entity_poly.type
_entity_poly.pdbx_seq_one_letter_code
_entity_poly.pdbx_strand_id
1 'polypeptide(L)'
;MRSVRDLADVESNCYCIFSGYGNPSYLKRIESALRDICDRPVIDHFFVCSDSEEMRYEDALDLTRGVLDDAARACSLVEKAPNIGLHVVVQHCCMETWFLGHGRMLRRNPTSSELVEMKRFYDVSNSDPEIMGKPDGYTTKASFHGKYLKEMLLEHGKRYSKEHPGVVVGKDYLDALRQRCASTGHLQSLSALLTTWDALRKGIP
;
A
#
# COMPACT_ATOMS: atom_id res chain seq x y z
N MET A 1 12.72 11.13 -9.83
CA MET A 1 13.34 10.88 -8.53
C MET A 1 14.34 9.75 -8.61
N ARG A 2 15.43 9.85 -7.84
CA ARG A 2 16.45 8.81 -7.66
C ARG A 2 16.20 8.05 -6.35
N SER A 3 16.37 6.73 -6.34
CA SER A 3 16.33 5.93 -5.11
C SER A 3 17.67 6.00 -4.39
N VAL A 4 17.65 6.24 -3.08
CA VAL A 4 18.82 6.18 -2.19
C VAL A 4 18.55 5.24 -1.03
N ARG A 5 19.60 4.65 -0.44
CA ARG A 5 19.48 3.64 0.62
C ARG A 5 19.43 4.24 2.01
N ASP A 6 20.21 5.28 2.23
CA ASP A 6 20.37 5.93 3.52
C ASP A 6 19.83 7.36 3.47
N LEU A 7 19.25 7.80 4.58
CA LEU A 7 18.78 9.18 4.71
C LEU A 7 19.95 10.17 4.50
N ALA A 8 21.17 9.77 4.87
CA ALA A 8 22.42 10.51 4.66
C ALA A 8 22.60 10.97 3.21
N ASP A 9 22.21 10.13 2.26
CA ASP A 9 22.41 10.33 0.83
C ASP A 9 21.25 11.09 0.16
N VAL A 10 20.25 11.52 0.93
CA VAL A 10 19.13 12.28 0.38
C VAL A 10 19.60 13.68 0.00
N GLU A 11 19.55 13.93 -1.30
CA GLU A 11 19.72 15.23 -1.95
C GLU A 11 18.39 15.62 -2.62
N SER A 12 18.40 16.65 -3.48
CA SER A 12 17.22 17.02 -4.27
C SER A 12 16.69 15.85 -5.12
N ASN A 13 15.36 15.73 -5.24
CA ASN A 13 14.69 14.76 -6.11
C ASN A 13 15.07 13.29 -5.82
N CYS A 14 15.24 12.95 -4.53
CA CYS A 14 15.54 11.59 -4.07
C CYS A 14 14.37 11.01 -3.24
N TYR A 15 14.31 9.68 -3.14
CA TYR A 15 13.48 8.98 -2.16
C TYR A 15 14.25 7.82 -1.54
N CYS A 16 13.89 7.48 -0.31
CA CYS A 16 14.35 6.28 0.38
C CYS A 16 13.14 5.57 1.00
N ILE A 17 13.20 4.25 1.07
CA ILE A 17 12.15 3.42 1.68
C ILE A 17 12.79 2.58 2.77
N PHE A 18 12.23 2.67 3.97
CA PHE A 18 12.64 1.86 5.11
C PHE A 18 11.52 0.90 5.50
N SER A 19 11.85 -0.36 5.74
CA SER A 19 10.88 -1.33 6.26
C SER A 19 10.37 -0.90 7.63
N GLY A 20 9.06 -1.03 7.91
CA GLY A 20 8.52 -0.80 9.26
C GLY A 20 8.69 -1.99 10.22
N TYR A 21 9.08 -3.17 9.70
CA TYR A 21 9.08 -4.46 10.41
C TYR A 21 7.70 -4.90 10.95
N GLY A 22 6.61 -4.43 10.34
CA GLY A 22 5.24 -4.84 10.69
C GLY A 22 4.74 -4.31 12.04
N ASN A 23 3.49 -4.63 12.36
CA ASN A 23 2.86 -4.25 13.62
C ASN A 23 3.44 -5.08 14.80
N PRO A 24 3.70 -4.50 15.99
CA PRO A 24 3.63 -3.08 16.36
C PRO A 24 4.94 -2.30 16.16
N SER A 25 5.96 -2.94 15.59
CA SER A 25 7.31 -2.36 15.43
C SER A 25 7.31 -1.05 14.64
N TYR A 26 6.49 -0.93 13.60
CA TYR A 26 6.47 0.26 12.76
C TYR A 26 6.05 1.51 13.54
N LEU A 27 5.17 1.37 14.54
CA LEU A 27 4.70 2.49 15.35
C LEU A 27 5.85 3.17 16.09
N LYS A 28 6.79 2.40 16.63
CA LYS A 28 8.00 2.95 17.28
C LYS A 28 8.96 3.59 16.28
N ARG A 29 9.01 3.06 15.05
CA ARG A 29 9.89 3.59 14.00
C ARG A 29 9.41 4.93 13.45
N ILE A 30 8.13 5.24 13.53
CA ILE A 30 7.60 6.57 13.18
C ILE A 30 8.34 7.65 13.99
N GLU A 31 8.44 7.45 15.31
CA GLU A 31 9.12 8.39 16.20
C GLU A 31 10.59 8.57 15.84
N SER A 32 11.33 7.46 15.65
CA SER A 32 12.74 7.52 15.24
C SER A 32 12.92 8.25 13.91
N ALA A 33 12.08 7.93 12.91
CA ALA A 33 12.16 8.57 11.59
C ALA A 33 11.90 10.07 11.65
N LEU A 34 10.92 10.52 12.45
CA LEU A 34 10.66 11.96 12.62
C LEU A 34 11.80 12.68 13.32
N ARG A 35 12.48 12.04 14.30
CA ARG A 35 13.68 12.63 14.91
C ARG A 35 14.81 12.79 13.88
N ASP A 36 15.04 11.77 13.05
CA ASP A 36 16.06 11.84 11.99
C ASP A 36 15.75 12.96 10.99
N ILE A 37 14.48 13.17 10.65
CA ILE A 37 14.02 14.28 9.79
C ILE A 37 14.20 15.63 10.48
N CYS A 38 13.86 15.74 11.76
CA CYS A 38 14.06 16.94 12.56
C CYS A 38 15.54 17.36 12.62
N ASP A 39 16.45 16.39 12.69
CA ASP A 39 17.89 16.65 12.74
C ASP A 39 18.46 16.99 11.35
N ARG A 40 17.76 16.57 10.27
CA ARG A 40 18.14 16.82 8.87
C ARG A 40 16.91 17.18 8.05
N PRO A 41 16.46 18.45 8.07
CA PRO A 41 15.20 18.89 7.45
C PRO A 41 15.34 19.07 5.92
N VAL A 42 15.85 18.04 5.25
CA VAL A 42 15.99 17.94 3.79
C VAL A 42 14.84 17.15 3.15
N ILE A 43 13.88 16.70 3.96
CA ILE A 43 12.75 15.86 3.56
C ILE A 43 11.50 16.70 3.43
N ASP A 44 10.96 16.79 2.21
CA ASP A 44 9.73 17.52 1.93
C ASP A 44 8.47 16.71 2.27
N HIS A 45 8.55 15.38 2.18
CA HIS A 45 7.41 14.50 2.40
C HIS A 45 7.80 13.22 3.13
N PHE A 46 7.04 12.88 4.17
CA PHE A 46 7.17 11.65 4.93
C PHE A 46 5.89 10.82 4.81
N PHE A 47 6.04 9.57 4.38
CA PHE A 47 4.95 8.62 4.21
C PHE A 47 5.07 7.47 5.21
N VAL A 48 3.99 7.20 5.93
CA VAL A 48 3.82 6.00 6.76
C VAL A 48 2.86 5.06 6.04
N CYS A 49 3.39 3.94 5.54
CA CYS A 49 2.61 2.92 4.86
C CYS A 49 2.42 1.70 5.76
N SER A 50 1.16 1.31 6.02
CA SER A 50 0.80 0.13 6.80
C SER A 50 -0.31 -0.66 6.08
N ASP A 51 -0.42 -1.96 6.37
CA ASP A 51 -1.61 -2.73 6.06
C ASP A 51 -2.60 -2.64 7.23
N SER A 52 -3.90 -2.79 6.93
CA SER A 52 -4.90 -2.85 8.01
C SER A 52 -5.05 -4.25 8.58
N GLU A 53 -4.54 -5.29 7.89
CA GLU A 53 -4.72 -6.70 8.23
C GLU A 53 -6.20 -7.04 8.52
N GLU A 54 -6.53 -7.43 9.76
CA GLU A 54 -7.89 -7.77 10.17
C GLU A 54 -8.68 -6.56 10.71
N MET A 55 -8.04 -5.40 10.89
CA MET A 55 -8.70 -4.16 11.33
C MET A 55 -9.55 -3.55 10.22
N ARG A 56 -10.52 -2.73 10.62
CA ARG A 56 -11.19 -1.82 9.70
C ARG A 56 -10.21 -0.77 9.20
N TYR A 57 -10.46 -0.27 7.99
CA TYR A 57 -9.65 0.79 7.40
C TYR A 57 -9.55 2.03 8.30
N GLU A 58 -10.69 2.50 8.84
CA GLU A 58 -10.73 3.71 9.67
C GLU A 58 -9.91 3.54 10.95
N ASP A 59 -10.05 2.39 11.63
CA ASP A 59 -9.32 2.13 12.87
C ASP A 59 -7.80 2.10 12.65
N ALA A 60 -7.34 1.52 11.54
CA ALA A 60 -5.92 1.48 11.19
C ALA A 60 -5.37 2.86 10.82
N LEU A 61 -6.18 3.67 10.12
CA LEU A 61 -5.85 5.04 9.75
C LEU A 61 -5.74 5.93 10.98
N ASP A 62 -6.73 5.88 11.87
CA ASP A 62 -6.79 6.69 13.09
C ASP A 62 -5.66 6.32 14.05
N LEU A 63 -5.38 5.02 14.23
CA LEU A 63 -4.25 4.55 15.02
C LEU A 63 -2.92 5.10 14.49
N THR A 64 -2.68 4.92 13.19
CA THR A 64 -1.40 5.31 12.57
C THR A 64 -1.23 6.83 12.59
N ARG A 65 -2.30 7.58 12.31
CA ARG A 65 -2.28 9.04 12.35
C ARG A 65 -2.09 9.57 13.76
N GLY A 66 -2.77 8.99 14.75
CA GLY A 66 -2.58 9.37 16.16
C GLY A 66 -1.12 9.24 16.60
N VAL A 67 -0.49 8.11 16.30
CA VAL A 67 0.94 7.89 16.62
C VAL A 67 1.86 8.86 15.87
N LEU A 68 1.57 9.15 14.60
CA LEU A 68 2.34 10.12 13.81
C LEU A 68 2.23 11.53 14.40
N ASP A 69 1.03 11.97 14.76
CA ASP A 69 0.77 13.29 15.32
C ASP A 69 1.40 13.45 16.71
N ASP A 70 1.33 12.42 17.56
CA ASP A 70 1.99 12.40 18.87
C ASP A 70 3.51 12.51 18.72
N ALA A 71 4.10 11.73 17.82
CA ALA A 71 5.54 11.76 17.57
C ALA A 71 5.99 13.11 16.98
N ALA A 72 5.22 13.69 16.06
CA ALA A 72 5.51 15.01 15.48
C ALA A 72 5.50 16.12 16.53
N ARG A 73 4.55 16.08 17.48
CA ARG A 73 4.54 16.99 18.64
C ARG A 73 5.74 16.78 19.54
N ALA A 74 6.07 15.52 19.87
CA ALA A 74 7.15 15.20 20.79
C ALA A 74 8.54 15.64 20.32
N CYS A 75 8.76 15.73 19.01
CA CYS A 75 10.05 16.16 18.43
C CYS A 75 10.06 17.61 17.89
N SER A 76 9.01 18.40 18.16
CA SER A 76 8.84 19.77 17.65
C SER A 76 8.98 19.88 16.12
N LEU A 77 8.38 18.93 15.39
CA LEU A 77 8.56 18.82 13.93
C LEU A 77 8.18 20.11 13.19
N VAL A 78 7.10 20.79 13.60
CA VAL A 78 6.62 22.02 12.95
C VAL A 78 7.66 23.16 13.04
N GLU A 79 8.44 23.22 14.12
CA GLU A 79 9.48 24.25 14.29
C GLU A 79 10.72 23.92 13.45
N LYS A 80 11.08 22.64 13.37
CA LYS A 80 12.31 22.18 12.71
C LYS A 80 12.15 21.93 11.20
N ALA A 81 10.96 21.54 10.76
CA ALA A 81 10.63 21.22 9.38
C ALA A 81 9.21 21.72 9.02
N PRO A 82 8.97 23.05 9.02
CA PRO A 82 7.62 23.64 8.91
C PRO A 82 6.86 23.31 7.62
N ASN A 83 7.58 22.93 6.56
CA ASN A 83 7.00 22.66 5.24
C ASN A 83 6.82 21.17 4.94
N ILE A 84 7.11 20.28 5.91
CA ILE A 84 7.02 18.84 5.68
C ILE A 84 5.57 18.39 5.48
N GLY A 85 5.32 17.64 4.42
CA GLY A 85 4.06 16.93 4.22
C GLY A 85 4.08 15.57 4.92
N LEU A 86 3.15 15.35 5.84
CA LEU A 86 2.96 14.08 6.54
C LEU A 86 1.79 13.30 5.93
N HIS A 87 2.04 12.05 5.53
CA HIS A 87 1.08 11.23 4.82
C HIS A 87 0.96 9.84 5.45
N VAL A 88 -0.28 9.41 5.76
CA VAL A 88 -0.57 8.04 6.19
C VAL A 88 -1.26 7.30 5.06
N VAL A 89 -0.77 6.10 4.75
CA VAL A 89 -1.26 5.23 3.68
C VAL A 89 -1.59 3.88 4.27
N VAL A 90 -2.88 3.57 4.36
CA VAL A 90 -3.35 2.25 4.81
C VAL A 90 -3.71 1.41 3.60
N GLN A 91 -3.15 0.20 3.51
CA GLN A 91 -3.48 -0.80 2.50
C GLN A 91 -4.60 -1.69 3.05
N HIS A 92 -5.82 -1.57 2.54
CA HIS A 92 -6.97 -2.34 3.03
C HIS A 92 -7.21 -3.59 2.15
N CYS A 93 -7.09 -4.83 2.65
CA CYS A 93 -6.49 -5.23 3.93
C CYS A 93 -4.97 -5.44 3.86
N CYS A 94 -4.39 -5.52 2.66
CA CYS A 94 -2.94 -5.64 2.41
C CYS A 94 -2.62 -5.25 0.95
N MET A 95 -1.34 -5.10 0.59
CA MET A 95 -0.94 -4.72 -0.76
C MET A 95 -1.43 -5.69 -1.86
N GLU A 96 -1.46 -7.00 -1.60
CA GLU A 96 -1.98 -7.99 -2.56
C GLU A 96 -3.47 -7.77 -2.87
N THR A 97 -4.22 -7.19 -1.94
CA THR A 97 -5.63 -6.82 -2.14
C THR A 97 -5.77 -5.80 -3.25
N TRP A 98 -4.91 -4.78 -3.29
CA TRP A 98 -4.89 -3.81 -4.38
C TRP A 98 -4.59 -4.49 -5.71
N PHE A 99 -3.61 -5.38 -5.74
CA PHE A 99 -3.24 -6.08 -6.97
C PHE A 99 -4.37 -6.95 -7.52
N LEU A 100 -5.15 -7.61 -6.66
CA LEU A 100 -6.35 -8.36 -7.06
C LEU A 100 -7.38 -7.53 -7.82
N GLY A 101 -7.37 -6.20 -7.68
CA GLY A 101 -8.29 -5.33 -8.39
C GLY A 101 -8.01 -5.16 -9.88
N HIS A 102 -6.94 -5.77 -10.41
CA HIS A 102 -6.68 -5.79 -11.84
C HIS A 102 -7.66 -6.72 -12.57
N GLY A 103 -8.83 -6.19 -12.95
CA GLY A 103 -9.97 -6.98 -13.47
C GLY A 103 -9.68 -7.86 -14.71
N ARG A 104 -8.66 -7.55 -15.51
CA ARG A 104 -8.25 -8.38 -16.67
C ARG A 104 -7.33 -9.56 -16.33
N MET A 105 -6.79 -9.63 -15.10
CA MET A 105 -5.90 -10.73 -14.68
C MET A 105 -6.70 -11.94 -14.17
N LEU A 106 -7.94 -11.75 -13.74
CA LEU A 106 -8.82 -12.89 -13.45
C LEU A 106 -9.48 -13.35 -14.75
N ARG A 107 -9.10 -14.54 -15.23
CA ARG A 107 -9.74 -15.12 -16.41
C ARG A 107 -11.23 -15.34 -16.19
N ARG A 108 -12.02 -15.17 -17.25
CA ARG A 108 -13.47 -15.44 -17.23
C ARG A 108 -13.75 -16.90 -16.85
N ASN A 109 -13.03 -17.82 -17.48
CA ASN A 109 -13.08 -19.25 -17.22
C ASN A 109 -11.67 -19.73 -16.83
N PRO A 110 -11.29 -19.65 -15.54
CA PRO A 110 -9.99 -20.15 -15.09
C PRO A 110 -9.93 -21.68 -15.20
N THR A 111 -8.73 -22.22 -15.40
CA THR A 111 -8.49 -23.66 -15.58
C THR A 111 -7.95 -24.33 -14.32
N SER A 112 -7.24 -23.60 -13.46
CA SER A 112 -6.85 -24.10 -12.13
C SER A 112 -8.09 -24.34 -11.26
N SER A 113 -8.23 -25.55 -10.70
CA SER A 113 -9.32 -25.89 -9.78
C SER A 113 -9.31 -24.98 -8.55
N GLU A 114 -8.12 -24.63 -8.07
CA GLU A 114 -7.95 -23.75 -6.93
C GLU A 114 -8.43 -22.32 -7.24
N LEU A 115 -8.06 -21.79 -8.41
CA LEU A 115 -8.51 -20.47 -8.85
C LEU A 115 -10.04 -20.45 -9.11
N VAL A 116 -10.60 -21.56 -9.60
CA VAL A 116 -12.06 -21.73 -9.77
C VAL A 116 -12.76 -21.64 -8.41
N GLU A 117 -12.25 -22.32 -7.38
CA GLU A 117 -12.82 -22.26 -6.02
C GLU A 117 -12.69 -20.87 -5.41
N MET A 118 -11.53 -20.21 -5.54
CA MET A 118 -11.32 -18.84 -5.08
C MET A 118 -12.29 -17.86 -5.74
N LYS A 119 -12.46 -17.97 -7.06
CA LYS A 119 -13.42 -17.15 -7.82
C LYS A 119 -14.87 -17.42 -7.41
N ARG A 120 -15.22 -18.68 -7.12
CA ARG A 120 -16.57 -19.03 -6.61
C ARG A 120 -16.81 -18.43 -5.23
N PHE A 121 -15.81 -18.42 -4.37
CA PHE A 121 -15.89 -17.77 -3.06
C PHE A 121 -16.04 -16.26 -3.21
N TYR A 122 -15.24 -15.63 -4.07
CA TYR A 122 -15.30 -14.19 -4.30
C TYR A 122 -14.75 -13.82 -5.69
N ASP A 123 -15.61 -13.28 -6.57
CA ASP A 123 -15.21 -12.90 -7.92
C ASP A 123 -14.66 -11.46 -7.96
N VAL A 124 -13.35 -11.30 -7.80
CA VAL A 124 -12.68 -9.99 -7.86
C VAL A 124 -12.77 -9.31 -9.23
N SER A 125 -13.24 -9.98 -10.29
CA SER A 125 -13.47 -9.28 -11.57
C SER A 125 -14.62 -8.28 -11.47
N ASN A 126 -15.62 -8.54 -10.62
CA ASN A 126 -16.83 -7.73 -10.49
C ASN A 126 -16.99 -7.07 -9.12
N SER A 127 -16.39 -7.64 -8.08
CA SER A 127 -16.56 -7.19 -6.69
C SER A 127 -15.29 -6.52 -6.15
N ASP A 128 -15.42 -5.62 -5.17
CA ASP A 128 -14.29 -4.88 -4.59
C ASP A 128 -13.38 -5.81 -3.75
N PRO A 129 -12.11 -6.00 -4.12
CA PRO A 129 -11.20 -6.82 -3.32
C PRO A 129 -11.05 -6.34 -1.87
N GLU A 130 -11.23 -5.05 -1.56
CA GLU A 130 -11.03 -4.54 -0.19
C GLU A 130 -12.11 -5.02 0.80
N ILE A 131 -13.30 -5.39 0.30
CA ILE A 131 -14.37 -5.97 1.13
C ILE A 131 -14.34 -7.51 1.12
N MET A 132 -13.34 -8.12 0.46
CA MET A 132 -13.20 -9.56 0.41
C MET A 132 -12.82 -10.13 1.78
N GLY A 133 -13.56 -11.15 2.20
CA GLY A 133 -13.24 -11.94 3.40
C GLY A 133 -12.22 -13.04 3.10
N LYS A 134 -12.23 -14.08 3.93
CA LYS A 134 -11.44 -15.30 3.69
C LYS A 134 -12.31 -16.54 3.87
N PRO A 135 -12.06 -17.62 3.11
CA PRO A 135 -12.67 -18.91 3.38
C PRO A 135 -12.21 -19.50 4.72
N ASP A 136 -12.98 -20.47 5.22
CA ASP A 136 -12.54 -21.31 6.34
C ASP A 136 -11.24 -22.04 6.00
N GLY A 137 -10.37 -22.21 6.99
CA GLY A 137 -9.05 -22.83 6.84
C GLY A 137 -7.90 -21.85 6.54
N TYR A 138 -8.18 -20.61 6.12
CA TYR A 138 -7.15 -19.56 6.06
C TYR A 138 -6.99 -18.88 7.42
N THR A 139 -5.74 -18.65 7.84
CA THR A 139 -5.45 -17.97 9.11
C THR A 139 -5.85 -16.49 9.06
N THR A 140 -5.53 -15.80 7.97
CA THR A 140 -5.76 -14.35 7.81
C THR A 140 -6.27 -13.99 6.41
N LYS A 141 -6.94 -12.84 6.26
CA LYS A 141 -7.34 -12.32 4.95
C LYS A 141 -6.13 -12.13 4.05
N ALA A 142 -5.06 -11.51 4.57
CA ALA A 142 -3.84 -11.27 3.81
C ALA A 142 -3.23 -12.57 3.22
N SER A 143 -3.24 -13.67 3.97
CA SER A 143 -2.74 -14.96 3.46
C SER A 143 -3.64 -15.54 2.36
N PHE A 144 -4.96 -15.39 2.46
CA PHE A 144 -5.89 -15.75 1.39
C PHE A 144 -5.69 -14.87 0.15
N HIS A 145 -5.67 -13.54 0.31
CA HIS A 145 -5.55 -12.57 -0.76
C HIS A 145 -4.23 -12.77 -1.53
N GLY A 146 -3.13 -13.00 -0.80
CA GLY A 146 -1.83 -13.28 -1.41
C GLY A 146 -1.81 -14.59 -2.19
N LYS A 147 -2.50 -15.63 -1.71
CA LYS A 147 -2.61 -16.89 -2.46
C LYS A 147 -3.50 -16.74 -3.69
N TYR A 148 -4.61 -16.03 -3.57
CA TYR A 148 -5.49 -15.73 -4.70
C TYR A 148 -4.74 -14.95 -5.78
N LEU A 149 -3.96 -13.93 -5.41
CA LEU A 149 -3.15 -13.19 -6.37
C LEU A 149 -2.16 -14.10 -7.10
N LYS A 150 -1.48 -15.01 -6.39
CA LYS A 150 -0.54 -15.96 -6.99
C LYS A 150 -1.21 -16.85 -8.02
N GLU A 151 -2.34 -17.46 -7.67
CA GLU A 151 -3.10 -18.33 -8.58
C GLU A 151 -3.63 -17.55 -9.79
N MET A 152 -4.16 -16.34 -9.57
CA MET A 152 -4.64 -15.45 -10.63
C MET A 152 -3.54 -15.11 -11.64
N LEU A 153 -2.32 -14.81 -11.16
CA LEU A 153 -1.19 -14.49 -12.03
C LEU A 153 -0.62 -15.75 -12.71
N LEU A 154 -0.60 -16.88 -12.00
CA LEU A 154 -0.08 -18.15 -12.52
C LEU A 154 -0.90 -18.65 -13.71
N GLU A 155 -2.21 -18.43 -13.73
CA GLU A 155 -3.10 -18.69 -14.86
C GLU A 155 -2.68 -17.93 -16.15
N HIS A 156 -1.89 -16.87 -16.01
CA HIS A 156 -1.27 -16.11 -17.12
C HIS A 156 0.20 -16.44 -17.35
N GLY A 157 0.72 -17.50 -16.73
CA GLY A 157 2.15 -17.86 -16.77
C GLY A 157 3.05 -16.89 -16.00
N LYS A 158 2.48 -16.09 -15.10
CA LYS A 158 3.19 -15.06 -14.33
C LYS A 158 3.36 -15.53 -12.89
N ARG A 159 4.49 -15.20 -12.27
CA ARG A 159 4.77 -15.54 -10.88
C ARG A 159 4.80 -14.29 -10.02
N TYR A 160 4.44 -14.46 -8.74
CA TYR A 160 4.48 -13.40 -7.74
C TYR A 160 5.09 -13.93 -6.45
N SER A 161 6.07 -13.20 -5.93
CA SER A 161 6.47 -13.22 -4.53
C SER A 161 6.72 -11.78 -4.07
N LYS A 162 6.84 -11.57 -2.76
CA LYS A 162 7.11 -10.22 -2.22
C LYS A 162 8.49 -9.71 -2.65
N GLU A 163 9.44 -10.62 -2.80
CA GLU A 163 10.81 -10.37 -3.26
C GLU A 163 10.88 -10.17 -4.77
N HIS A 164 10.00 -10.86 -5.52
CA HIS A 164 9.93 -10.82 -6.98
C HIS A 164 8.47 -10.54 -7.41
N PRO A 165 8.02 -9.28 -7.30
CA PRO A 165 6.61 -8.93 -7.53
C PRO A 165 6.19 -9.05 -9.00
N GLY A 166 7.16 -9.17 -9.93
CA GLY A 166 6.87 -9.51 -11.33
C GLY A 166 6.05 -8.43 -12.03
N VAL A 167 4.92 -8.79 -12.61
CA VAL A 167 4.13 -7.86 -13.43
C VAL A 167 3.44 -6.74 -12.66
N VAL A 168 3.25 -6.90 -11.33
CA VAL A 168 2.44 -5.94 -10.55
C VAL A 168 3.14 -4.60 -10.34
N VAL A 169 4.46 -4.52 -10.57
CA VAL A 169 5.22 -3.26 -10.54
C VAL A 169 5.23 -2.53 -11.89
N GLY A 170 4.61 -3.11 -12.92
CA GLY A 170 4.55 -2.52 -14.26
C GLY A 170 3.56 -1.37 -14.36
N LYS A 171 3.88 -0.37 -15.19
CA LYS A 171 3.01 0.79 -15.45
C LYS A 171 1.61 0.37 -15.91
N ASP A 172 1.52 -0.57 -16.85
CA ASP A 172 0.23 -1.04 -17.38
C ASP A 172 -0.66 -1.66 -16.29
N TYR A 173 -0.04 -2.28 -15.28
CA TYR A 173 -0.74 -2.85 -14.13
C TYR A 173 -1.31 -1.73 -13.25
N LEU A 174 -0.50 -0.73 -12.92
CA LEU A 174 -0.93 0.45 -12.17
C LEU A 174 -2.02 1.23 -12.90
N ASP A 175 -1.92 1.40 -14.22
CA ASP A 175 -2.92 2.08 -15.03
C ASP A 175 -4.27 1.34 -14.99
N ALA A 176 -4.25 0.00 -15.02
CA ALA A 176 -5.46 -0.80 -14.87
C ALA A 176 -6.10 -0.66 -13.47
N LEU A 177 -5.28 -0.55 -12.41
CA LEU A 177 -5.78 -0.27 -11.06
C LEU A 177 -6.38 1.14 -10.95
N ARG A 178 -5.71 2.16 -11.53
CA ARG A 178 -6.26 3.52 -11.63
C ARG A 178 -7.61 3.52 -12.34
N GLN A 179 -7.71 2.79 -13.45
CA GLN A 179 -8.97 2.64 -14.19
C GLN A 179 -10.06 2.01 -13.33
N ARG A 180 -9.74 0.93 -12.61
CA ARG A 180 -10.67 0.26 -11.66
C ARG A 180 -11.23 1.26 -10.65
N CYS A 181 -10.36 1.98 -9.94
CA CYS A 181 -10.76 2.99 -8.96
C CYS A 181 -11.72 4.03 -9.58
N ALA A 182 -11.36 4.57 -10.75
CA ALA A 182 -12.15 5.60 -11.41
C ALA A 182 -13.51 5.09 -11.94
N SER A 183 -13.57 3.86 -12.46
CA SER A 183 -14.77 3.35 -13.13
C SER A 183 -15.79 2.72 -12.19
N THR A 184 -15.35 2.16 -11.05
CA THR A 184 -16.25 1.41 -10.15
C THR A 184 -16.30 1.97 -8.74
N GLY A 185 -15.39 2.88 -8.36
CA GLY A 185 -15.23 3.30 -6.97
C GLY A 185 -14.68 2.22 -6.04
N HIS A 186 -14.14 1.12 -6.58
CA HIS A 186 -13.47 0.09 -5.79
C HIS A 186 -12.07 0.51 -5.37
N LEU A 187 -11.46 -0.23 -4.44
CA LEU A 187 -10.11 0.03 -3.93
C LEU A 187 -9.98 1.44 -3.35
N GLN A 188 -10.87 1.81 -2.44
CA GLN A 188 -10.91 3.15 -1.85
C GLN A 188 -9.59 3.51 -1.17
N SER A 189 -8.95 2.55 -0.50
CA SER A 189 -7.66 2.80 0.16
C SER A 189 -6.52 3.06 -0.84
N LEU A 190 -6.53 2.41 -2.00
CA LEU A 190 -5.62 2.75 -3.11
C LEU A 190 -5.97 4.11 -3.74
N SER A 191 -7.26 4.40 -3.93
CA SER A 191 -7.73 5.67 -4.51
C SER A 191 -7.25 6.88 -3.69
N ALA A 192 -7.25 6.75 -2.36
CA ALA A 192 -6.70 7.77 -1.46
C ALA A 192 -5.22 8.03 -1.73
N LEU A 193 -4.39 6.98 -1.86
CA LEU A 193 -2.97 7.11 -2.21
C LEU A 193 -2.75 7.79 -3.56
N LEU A 194 -3.50 7.35 -4.58
CA LEU A 194 -3.40 7.89 -5.93
C LEU A 194 -3.75 9.38 -5.96
N THR A 195 -4.79 9.77 -5.21
CA THR A 195 -5.21 11.18 -5.07
C THR A 195 -4.12 12.02 -4.42
N THR A 196 -3.49 11.52 -3.35
CA THR A 196 -2.35 12.18 -2.69
C THR A 196 -1.20 12.37 -3.67
N TRP A 197 -0.79 11.33 -4.40
CA TRP A 197 0.28 11.45 -5.39
C TRP A 197 -0.03 12.39 -6.53
N ASP A 198 -1.26 12.40 -7.03
CA ASP A 198 -1.68 13.29 -8.12
C ASP A 198 -1.70 14.76 -7.64
N ALA A 199 -2.05 15.02 -6.38
CA ALA A 199 -1.96 16.35 -5.77
C ALA A 199 -0.51 16.81 -5.62
N LEU A 200 0.37 15.95 -5.11
CA LEU A 200 1.79 16.24 -4.97
C LEU A 200 2.44 16.55 -6.33
N ARG A 201 2.09 15.81 -7.39
CA ARG A 201 2.61 16.05 -8.74
C ARG A 201 2.22 17.42 -9.30
N LYS A 202 1.04 17.93 -8.96
CA LYS A 202 0.57 19.26 -9.39
C LYS A 202 1.19 20.41 -8.60
N GLY A 203 1.74 20.12 -7.42
CA GLY A 203 2.41 21.09 -6.55
C GLY A 203 3.92 21.20 -6.78
N ILE A 204 4.49 20.42 -7.70
CA ILE A 204 5.89 20.54 -8.12
C ILE A 204 5.95 21.61 -9.23
N PRO A 205 6.63 22.76 -9.02
CA PRO A 205 6.79 23.79 -10.05
C PRO A 205 7.54 23.28 -11.29
#